data_AF-A0A060BZL3-F1
#
_entry.id   AF-A0A060BZL3-F1
#
_cell.length_a   1.000
_cell.length_b   1.000
_cell.length_c   1.000
_cell.angle_alpha   90.00
_cell.angle_beta   90.00
_cell.angle_gamma   90.00
#
_symmetry.space_group_name_H-M   'P 1'
#
loop_
_entity.id
_entity.type
_entity.pdbx_description
1 polymer ?
#
loop_
_entity_poly.entity_id
_entity_poly.type
_entity_poly.pdbx_seq_one_letter_code
_entity_poly.pdbx_strand_id
1 'polypeptide(L)'
;GPMDIDVVWRNARAAVIEINDGESFETTYTWEVYVNGERKSCTKLVETYIDGLIPGKRNVVKLVCGNREHVVGITTAMESATIDVRDCGAKGDGVHDDTTNIQAAIAACPEGGRVLIPTGDYRVKSLFLKSGISIELAEGSQLLARHDRAELAYIPGTLKG
;
A
#
# COMPACT_ATOMS: atom_id res chain seq x y z
N GLY A 1 -29.57 5.61 -7.16
CA GLY A 1 -29.64 7.08 -7.30
C GLY A 1 -28.73 7.51 -8.42
N PRO A 2 -28.36 8.80 -8.57
CA PRO A 2 -27.08 9.11 -9.20
C PRO A 2 -25.97 8.41 -8.39
N MET A 3 -25.00 7.83 -9.09
CA MET A 3 -23.84 7.20 -8.46
C MET A 3 -22.90 8.27 -7.94
N ASP A 4 -22.49 8.13 -6.67
CA ASP A 4 -21.51 9.00 -6.03
C ASP A 4 -20.22 8.23 -5.78
N ILE A 5 -19.07 8.91 -5.87
CA ILE A 5 -17.76 8.28 -5.69
C ILE A 5 -16.89 9.13 -4.79
N ASP A 6 -16.61 8.61 -3.60
CA ASP A 6 -15.76 9.25 -2.61
C ASP A 6 -14.38 8.61 -2.52
N VAL A 7 -13.35 9.43 -2.27
CA VAL A 7 -12.01 8.93 -1.96
C VAL A 7 -11.87 8.89 -0.44
N VAL A 8 -12.10 7.71 0.15
CA VAL A 8 -12.12 7.54 1.61
C VAL A 8 -10.72 7.42 2.22
N TRP A 9 -9.75 6.95 1.44
CA TRP A 9 -8.34 6.89 1.84
C TRP A 9 -7.42 7.04 0.64
N ARG A 10 -6.23 7.62 0.83
CA ARG A 10 -5.15 7.62 -0.18
C ARG A 10 -3.78 7.82 0.44
N ASN A 11 -2.77 7.29 -0.23
CA ASN A 11 -1.37 7.67 -0.06
C ASN A 11 -0.79 8.19 -1.40
N ALA A 12 0.53 8.18 -1.56
CA ALA A 12 1.17 8.63 -2.80
C ALA A 12 0.89 7.74 -4.03
N ARG A 13 0.53 6.46 -3.83
CA ARG A 13 0.51 5.40 -4.86
C ARG A 13 -0.76 4.54 -4.90
N ALA A 14 -1.62 4.64 -3.90
CA ALA A 14 -2.86 3.90 -3.79
C ALA A 14 -3.96 4.75 -3.16
N ALA A 15 -5.20 4.32 -3.37
CA ALA A 15 -6.39 4.90 -2.77
C ALA A 15 -7.43 3.80 -2.50
N VAL A 16 -8.37 4.11 -1.62
CA VAL A 16 -9.65 3.39 -1.53
C VAL A 16 -10.72 4.36 -1.95
N ILE A 17 -11.56 3.94 -2.89
CA ILE A 17 -12.75 4.66 -3.30
C ILE A 17 -14.00 3.95 -2.80
N GLU A 18 -15.01 4.72 -2.43
CA GLU A 18 -16.35 4.22 -2.11
C GLU A 18 -17.27 4.50 -3.31
N ILE A 19 -17.91 3.45 -3.83
CA ILE A 19 -18.79 3.50 -4.99
C ILE A 19 -20.24 3.38 -4.53
N ASN A 20 -20.90 4.52 -4.35
CA ASN A 20 -22.25 4.60 -3.80
C ASN A 20 -23.29 4.61 -4.94
N ASP A 21 -23.77 3.43 -5.35
CA ASP A 21 -24.82 3.31 -6.38
C ASP A 21 -26.23 2.98 -5.82
N GLY A 22 -26.34 2.74 -4.51
CA GLY A 22 -27.61 2.55 -3.79
C GLY A 22 -27.63 1.33 -2.86
N GLU A 23 -26.59 0.50 -2.89
CA GLU A 23 -26.41 -0.70 -2.08
C GLU A 23 -25.24 -0.50 -1.09
N SER A 24 -25.19 -1.25 0.02
CA SER A 24 -24.25 -1.00 1.13
C SER A 24 -22.99 -1.87 1.15
N PHE A 25 -22.91 -2.92 0.33
CA PHE A 25 -21.79 -3.88 0.34
C PHE A 25 -21.28 -4.17 -1.06
N GLU A 26 -22.18 -4.54 -1.96
CA GLU A 26 -21.88 -4.71 -3.37
C GLU A 26 -22.49 -3.58 -4.17
N THR A 27 -21.84 -3.18 -5.25
CA THR A 27 -22.43 -2.29 -6.24
C THR A 27 -23.52 -3.02 -7.01
N THR A 28 -24.54 -2.29 -7.45
CA THR A 28 -25.60 -2.76 -8.33
C THR A 28 -25.03 -3.38 -9.61
N TYR A 29 -23.95 -2.80 -10.14
CA TYR A 29 -23.28 -3.24 -11.35
C TYR A 29 -21.84 -3.69 -11.09
N THR A 30 -21.31 -4.57 -11.93
CA THR A 30 -19.88 -4.84 -11.97
C THR A 30 -19.18 -3.80 -12.83
N TRP A 31 -18.12 -3.20 -12.29
CA TRP A 31 -17.37 -2.12 -12.89
C TRP A 31 -15.98 -2.58 -13.30
N GLU A 32 -15.61 -2.33 -14.56
CA GLU A 32 -14.22 -2.36 -14.97
C GLU A 32 -13.50 -1.11 -14.47
N VAL A 33 -12.35 -1.29 -13.84
CA VAL A 33 -11.56 -0.21 -13.25
C VAL A 33 -10.34 0.07 -14.12
N TYR A 34 -10.22 1.32 -14.55
CA TYR A 34 -9.07 1.83 -15.28
C TYR A 34 -8.37 2.90 -14.45
N VAL A 35 -7.04 2.82 -14.36
CA VAL A 35 -6.21 3.82 -13.67
C VAL A 35 -5.25 4.42 -14.69
N ASN A 36 -5.31 5.74 -14.86
CA ASN A 36 -4.50 6.49 -15.84
C ASN A 36 -4.58 5.90 -17.26
N GLY A 37 -5.76 5.39 -17.64
CA GLY A 37 -6.03 4.81 -18.96
C GLY A 37 -5.70 3.31 -19.07
N GLU A 38 -5.05 2.70 -18.09
CA GLU A 38 -4.73 1.27 -18.06
C GLU A 38 -5.81 0.49 -17.32
N ARG A 39 -6.31 -0.60 -17.90
CA ARG A 39 -7.27 -1.49 -17.22
C ARG A 39 -6.56 -2.23 -16.09
N LYS A 40 -7.02 -2.08 -14.86
CA LYS A 40 -6.42 -2.69 -13.66
C LYS A 40 -7.22 -3.88 -13.16
N SER A 41 -8.50 -3.69 -12.91
CA SER A 41 -9.31 -4.70 -12.23
C SER A 41 -10.78 -4.64 -12.65
N CYS A 42 -11.56 -5.53 -12.05
CA CYS A 42 -13.01 -5.55 -12.16
C CYS A 42 -13.53 -5.70 -10.73
N THR A 43 -14.51 -4.89 -10.34
CA THR A 43 -15.04 -4.86 -8.97
C THR A 43 -16.55 -4.88 -8.97
N LYS A 44 -17.12 -5.51 -7.95
CA LYS A 44 -18.52 -5.37 -7.56
C LYS A 44 -18.65 -4.87 -6.12
N LEU A 45 -17.56 -4.40 -5.52
CA LEU A 45 -17.51 -3.96 -4.13
C LEU A 45 -17.71 -2.45 -4.08
N VAL A 46 -18.45 -1.99 -3.06
CA VAL A 46 -18.60 -0.56 -2.76
C VAL A 46 -17.23 0.05 -2.40
N GLU A 47 -16.50 -0.58 -1.49
CA GLU A 47 -15.11 -0.20 -1.18
C GLU A 47 -14.16 -0.88 -2.16
N THR A 48 -13.50 -0.09 -3.01
CA THR A 48 -12.58 -0.60 -4.02
C THR A 48 -11.18 -0.03 -3.81
N TYR A 49 -10.20 -0.92 -3.65
CA TYR A 49 -8.78 -0.57 -3.61
C TYR A 49 -8.25 -0.26 -5.01
N ILE A 50 -7.54 0.85 -5.12
CA ILE A 50 -6.95 1.37 -6.36
C ILE A 50 -5.44 1.47 -6.14
N ASP A 51 -4.66 0.78 -6.97
CA ASP A 51 -3.21 0.89 -7.01
C ASP A 51 -2.72 1.53 -8.31
N GLY A 52 -1.40 1.61 -8.47
CA GLY A 52 -0.78 2.16 -9.68
C GLY A 52 -0.94 3.68 -9.83
N LEU A 53 -1.27 4.41 -8.74
CA LEU A 53 -1.27 5.87 -8.77
C LEU A 53 0.17 6.39 -8.87
N ILE A 54 0.31 7.50 -9.58
CA ILE A 54 1.58 8.20 -9.77
C ILE A 54 1.69 9.28 -8.68
N PRO A 55 2.75 9.28 -7.85
CA PRO A 55 2.97 10.29 -6.82
C PRO A 55 2.98 11.73 -7.35
N GLY A 56 2.46 12.67 -6.54
CA GLY A 56 2.50 14.10 -6.83
C GLY A 56 1.65 14.55 -8.01
N LYS A 57 0.73 13.70 -8.50
CA LYS A 57 -0.08 13.98 -9.69
C LYS A 57 -1.56 13.79 -9.42
N ARG A 58 -2.37 14.44 -10.27
CA ARG A 58 -3.78 14.08 -10.41
C ARG A 58 -3.86 12.81 -11.26
N ASN A 59 -4.20 11.71 -10.61
CA ASN A 59 -4.49 10.43 -11.24
C ASN A 59 -5.96 10.38 -11.66
N VAL A 60 -6.25 9.63 -12.71
CA VAL A 60 -7.62 9.46 -13.23
C VAL A 60 -8.03 8.01 -13.05
N VAL A 61 -9.09 7.78 -12.29
CA VAL A 61 -9.72 6.46 -12.15
C VAL A 61 -11.04 6.50 -12.91
N LYS A 62 -11.22 5.57 -13.85
CA LYS A 62 -12.42 5.44 -14.66
C LYS A 62 -13.09 4.10 -14.38
N LEU A 63 -14.38 4.13 -14.08
CA LEU A 63 -15.25 2.97 -13.88
C LEU A 63 -16.14 2.81 -15.11
N VAL A 64 -16.17 1.62 -15.70
CA VAL A 64 -16.97 1.32 -16.91
C VAL A 64 -17.88 0.11 -16.69
N CYS A 65 -19.15 0.26 -17.03
CA CYS A 65 -20.12 -0.84 -17.06
C CYS A 65 -21.05 -0.70 -18.28
N GLY A 66 -20.74 -1.42 -19.37
CA GLY A 66 -21.45 -1.28 -20.64
C GLY A 66 -21.36 0.15 -21.17
N ASN A 67 -22.49 0.84 -21.27
CA ASN A 67 -22.56 2.25 -21.70
C ASN A 67 -22.45 3.25 -20.55
N ARG A 68 -22.26 2.80 -19.30
CA ARG A 68 -22.09 3.66 -18.12
C ARG A 68 -20.61 3.90 -17.88
N GLU A 69 -20.25 5.14 -17.65
CA GLU A 69 -18.90 5.56 -17.32
C GLU A 69 -18.93 6.58 -16.18
N HIS A 70 -18.02 6.43 -15.22
CA HIS A 70 -17.75 7.41 -14.18
C HIS A 70 -16.25 7.65 -14.06
N VAL A 71 -15.86 8.90 -13.79
CA VAL A 71 -14.45 9.30 -13.68
C VAL A 71 -14.25 10.06 -12.38
N VAL A 72 -13.29 9.59 -11.58
CA VAL A 72 -12.84 10.26 -10.35
C VAL A 72 -11.38 10.67 -10.50
N GLY A 73 -11.07 11.90 -10.11
CA GLY A 73 -9.70 12.42 -10.10
C GLY A 73 -9.10 12.35 -8.70
N ILE A 74 -7.99 11.64 -8.55
CA ILE A 74 -7.31 11.46 -7.27
C ILE A 74 -5.96 12.16 -7.31
N THR A 75 -5.83 13.31 -6.64
CA THR A 75 -4.54 13.97 -6.45
C THR A 75 -3.79 13.33 -5.29
N THR A 76 -2.64 12.72 -5.57
CA THR A 76 -1.81 12.06 -4.55
C THR A 76 -0.74 13.02 -4.01
N ALA A 77 -0.28 12.74 -2.78
CA ALA A 77 0.87 13.44 -2.21
C ALA A 77 2.15 13.12 -3.00
N MET A 78 3.16 13.99 -2.86
CA MET A 78 4.51 13.67 -3.33
C MET A 78 5.07 12.48 -2.54
N GLU A 79 5.90 11.68 -3.21
CA GLU A 79 6.78 10.71 -2.57
C GLU A 79 8.19 11.29 -2.57
N SER A 80 8.75 11.56 -1.38
CA SER A 80 10.04 12.25 -1.26
C SER A 80 11.23 11.36 -1.63
N ALA A 81 11.12 10.06 -1.39
CA ALA A 81 12.08 9.05 -1.78
C ALA A 81 11.45 7.65 -1.77
N THR A 82 12.04 6.72 -2.51
CA THR A 82 11.84 5.28 -2.32
C THR A 82 13.17 4.66 -1.91
N ILE A 83 13.16 3.85 -0.85
CA ILE A 83 14.29 3.00 -0.46
C ILE A 83 13.85 1.54 -0.66
N ASP A 84 14.49 0.84 -1.60
CA ASP A 84 14.35 -0.61 -1.72
C ASP A 84 15.19 -1.27 -0.61
N VAL A 85 14.61 -2.21 0.13
CA VAL A 85 15.33 -2.92 1.19
C VAL A 85 16.53 -3.71 0.66
N ARG A 86 16.55 -4.07 -0.63
CA ARG A 86 17.68 -4.72 -1.30
C ARG A 86 18.88 -3.80 -1.46
N ASP A 87 18.65 -2.49 -1.64
CA ASP A 87 19.73 -1.49 -1.63
C ASP A 87 20.38 -1.37 -0.24
N CYS A 88 19.64 -1.75 0.80
CA CYS A 88 20.15 -1.87 2.17
C CYS A 88 20.74 -3.26 2.46
N GLY A 89 20.84 -4.14 1.47
CA GLY A 89 21.44 -5.48 1.57
C GLY A 89 20.49 -6.62 1.95
N ALA A 90 19.16 -6.37 1.96
CA ALA A 90 18.21 -7.45 2.16
C ALA A 90 18.23 -8.42 0.97
N LYS A 91 18.07 -9.72 1.23
CA LYS A 91 18.11 -10.77 0.21
C LYS A 91 16.72 -11.25 -0.20
N GLY A 92 15.81 -11.43 0.75
CA GLY A 92 14.50 -12.02 0.45
C GLY A 92 14.59 -13.46 -0.04
N ASP A 93 15.62 -14.20 0.40
CA ASP A 93 15.91 -15.59 -0.03
C ASP A 93 15.29 -16.65 0.90
N GLY A 94 14.52 -16.23 1.89
CA GLY A 94 13.89 -17.08 2.88
C GLY A 94 14.88 -17.73 3.86
N VAL A 95 16.17 -17.36 3.83
CA VAL A 95 17.23 -17.95 4.66
C VAL A 95 17.94 -16.92 5.52
N HIS A 96 18.44 -15.87 4.90
CA HIS A 96 19.18 -14.76 5.50
C HIS A 96 18.29 -13.96 6.46
N ASP A 97 18.87 -13.47 7.55
CA ASP A 97 18.17 -12.58 8.48
C ASP A 97 18.21 -11.15 7.95
N ASP A 98 17.09 -10.71 7.37
CA ASP A 98 16.92 -9.41 6.74
C ASP A 98 16.55 -8.30 7.74
N THR A 99 16.50 -8.59 9.05
CA THR A 99 16.03 -7.65 10.08
C THR A 99 16.79 -6.33 10.06
N THR A 100 18.12 -6.38 10.08
CA THR A 100 18.95 -5.16 10.14
C THR A 100 18.91 -4.37 8.84
N ASN A 101 18.81 -5.06 7.69
CA ASN A 101 18.71 -4.46 6.37
C ASN A 101 17.39 -3.68 6.23
N ILE A 102 16.26 -4.30 6.61
CA ILE A 102 14.94 -3.66 6.56
C ILE A 102 14.85 -2.55 7.62
N GLN A 103 15.38 -2.76 8.82
CA GLN A 103 15.41 -1.73 9.86
C GLN A 103 16.24 -0.50 9.44
N ALA A 104 17.34 -0.70 8.72
CA ALA A 104 18.14 0.39 8.15
C ALA A 104 17.35 1.17 7.10
N ALA A 105 16.62 0.50 6.22
CA ALA A 105 15.74 1.15 5.24
C ALA A 105 14.67 2.01 5.93
N ILE A 106 14.01 1.48 6.97
CA ILE A 106 13.03 2.22 7.78
C ILE A 106 13.68 3.44 8.45
N ALA A 107 14.84 3.26 9.07
CA ALA A 107 15.54 4.34 9.76
C ALA A 107 15.96 5.46 8.79
N ALA A 108 16.45 5.11 7.59
CA ALA A 108 16.93 6.05 6.59
C ALA A 108 15.82 6.77 5.80
N CYS A 109 14.63 6.17 5.69
CA CYS A 109 13.56 6.68 4.82
C CYS A 109 13.06 8.07 5.26
N PRO A 110 13.17 9.15 4.46
CA PRO A 110 12.73 10.47 4.88
C PRO A 110 11.21 10.56 5.06
N GLU A 111 10.72 11.57 5.77
CA GLU A 111 9.28 11.86 5.85
C GLU A 111 8.68 12.05 4.44
N GLY A 112 7.48 11.52 4.22
CA GLY A 112 6.84 11.39 2.91
C GLY A 112 7.48 10.33 2.00
N GLY A 113 8.43 9.55 2.50
CA GLY A 113 9.13 8.52 1.76
C GLY A 113 8.46 7.15 1.85
N ARG A 114 8.97 6.23 1.03
CA ARG A 114 8.51 4.85 0.93
C ARG A 114 9.66 3.88 1.15
N VAL A 115 9.46 2.87 2.00
CA VAL A 115 10.28 1.66 2.04
C VAL A 115 9.59 0.60 1.20
N LEU A 116 10.26 0.10 0.17
CA LEU A 116 9.77 -0.95 -0.70
C LEU A 116 10.38 -2.29 -0.31
N ILE A 117 9.52 -3.28 -0.05
CA ILE A 117 9.87 -4.68 0.14
C ILE A 117 9.43 -5.44 -1.13
N PRO A 118 10.34 -5.67 -2.10
CA PRO A 118 9.99 -6.33 -3.35
C PRO A 118 9.70 -7.82 -3.13
N THR A 119 9.12 -8.50 -4.12
CA THR A 119 8.82 -9.95 -4.09
C THR A 119 9.96 -10.79 -3.52
N GLY A 120 9.68 -11.70 -2.60
CA GLY A 120 10.69 -12.53 -1.92
C GLY A 120 10.29 -12.87 -0.48
N ASP A 121 11.04 -13.77 0.13
CA ASP A 121 10.80 -14.26 1.47
C ASP A 121 11.82 -13.66 2.43
N TYR A 122 11.42 -12.72 3.29
CA TYR A 122 12.33 -11.99 4.17
C TYR A 122 12.17 -12.50 5.60
N ARG A 123 13.20 -13.17 6.12
CA ARG A 123 13.17 -13.58 7.54
C ARG A 123 13.49 -12.39 8.41
N VAL A 124 12.60 -12.10 9.35
CA VAL A 124 12.70 -10.93 10.23
C VAL A 124 12.35 -11.27 11.67
N LYS A 125 12.96 -10.53 12.60
CA LYS A 125 12.52 -10.37 13.99
C LYS A 125 11.61 -9.13 14.07
N SER A 126 11.54 -8.50 15.25
CA SER A 126 10.83 -7.23 15.44
C SER A 126 11.41 -6.13 14.55
N LEU A 127 10.53 -5.45 13.81
CA LEU A 127 10.83 -4.21 13.10
C LEU A 127 10.16 -3.04 13.83
N PHE A 128 10.89 -1.94 13.97
CA PHE A 128 10.40 -0.73 14.61
C PHE A 128 10.09 0.31 13.54
N LEU A 129 8.80 0.64 13.44
CA LEU A 129 8.29 1.64 12.50
C LEU A 129 8.63 3.05 12.99
N LYS A 130 8.61 4.00 12.06
CA LYS A 130 8.65 5.43 12.36
C LYS A 130 7.52 6.17 11.66
N SER A 131 7.17 7.34 12.20
CA SER A 131 6.12 8.18 11.65
C SER A 131 6.48 8.76 10.28
N GLY A 132 5.46 9.08 9.49
CA GLY A 132 5.61 9.86 8.26
C GLY A 132 6.16 9.09 7.06
N ILE A 133 6.27 7.77 7.12
CA ILE A 133 6.70 6.93 5.98
C ILE A 133 5.62 5.92 5.59
N SER A 134 5.71 5.41 4.37
CA SER A 134 4.95 4.22 3.93
C SER A 134 5.88 3.01 3.84
N ILE A 135 5.39 1.84 4.23
CA ILE A 135 6.06 0.56 3.93
C ILE A 135 5.16 -0.21 2.97
N GLU A 136 5.71 -0.56 1.81
CA GLU A 136 5.00 -1.28 0.76
C GLU A 136 5.57 -2.69 0.63
N LEU A 137 4.71 -3.68 0.86
CA LEU A 137 4.98 -5.06 0.52
C LEU A 137 4.50 -5.27 -0.91
N ALA A 138 5.43 -5.46 -1.84
CA ALA A 138 5.08 -5.78 -3.21
C ALA A 138 4.40 -7.15 -3.29
N GLU A 139 3.67 -7.39 -4.38
CA GLU A 139 3.05 -8.68 -4.63
C GLU A 139 4.09 -9.83 -4.55
N GLY A 140 3.72 -10.88 -3.81
CA GLY A 140 4.59 -12.03 -3.56
C GLY A 140 5.74 -11.78 -2.58
N SER A 141 5.77 -10.64 -1.87
CA SER A 141 6.65 -10.47 -0.72
C SER A 141 6.05 -11.09 0.54
N GLN A 142 6.90 -11.72 1.36
CA GLN A 142 6.50 -12.32 2.63
C GLN A 142 7.48 -11.90 3.73
N LEU A 143 6.94 -11.40 4.85
CA LEU A 143 7.71 -11.21 6.09
C LEU A 143 7.57 -12.47 6.95
N LEU A 144 8.63 -13.26 7.03
CA LEU A 144 8.67 -14.51 7.78
C LEU A 144 9.17 -14.25 9.21
N ALA A 145 8.25 -14.24 10.17
CA ALA A 145 8.58 -13.99 11.57
C ALA A 145 9.43 -15.13 12.17
N ARG A 146 10.56 -14.78 12.79
CA ARG A 146 11.32 -15.68 13.68
C ARG A 146 10.72 -15.66 15.08
N HIS A 147 10.32 -16.83 15.59
CA HIS A 147 9.68 -16.98 16.91
C HIS A 147 10.63 -17.45 18.03
N ASP A 148 11.93 -17.23 17.93
CA ASP A 148 12.81 -17.50 19.07
C ASP A 148 12.49 -16.49 20.19
N ARG A 149 11.72 -16.94 21.19
CA ARG A 149 11.26 -16.11 22.31
C ARG A 149 12.42 -15.54 23.13
N ALA A 150 13.62 -16.13 23.06
CA ALA A 150 14.79 -15.62 23.77
C ALA A 150 15.38 -14.34 23.13
N GLU A 151 15.03 -14.04 21.87
CA GLU A 151 15.62 -12.94 21.09
C GLU A 151 14.60 -11.87 20.67
N LEU A 152 13.36 -11.94 21.16
CA LEU A 152 12.35 -10.91 20.90
C LEU A 152 12.69 -9.63 21.67
N ALA A 153 12.64 -8.49 20.99
CA ALA A 153 12.74 -7.20 21.66
C ALA A 153 11.52 -7.03 22.59
N TYR A 154 11.77 -7.00 23.90
CA TYR A 154 10.76 -6.68 24.90
C TYR A 154 10.64 -5.16 25.02
N ILE A 155 9.45 -4.62 24.72
CA ILE A 155 9.13 -3.22 25.04
C ILE A 155 8.47 -3.22 26.42
N PRO A 156 9.13 -2.69 27.47
CA PRO A 156 8.50 -2.55 28.77
C PRO A 156 7.31 -1.59 28.65
N GLY A 157 6.14 -1.97 29.17
CA GLY A 157 4.89 -1.20 29.12
C GLY A 157 4.89 0.13 29.90
N THR A 158 6.07 0.66 30.26
CA THR A 158 6.26 1.83 31.13
C THR A 158 6.95 3.00 30.45
N LEU A 159 7.21 2.94 29.14
CA LEU A 159 7.72 4.10 28.41
C LEU A 159 6.61 5.16 28.32
N LYS A 160 6.68 6.16 29.21
CA LYS A 160 5.90 7.40 29.07
C LYS A 160 6.55 8.23 27.96
N GLY A 161 5.78 8.52 26.92
CA GLY A 161 6.14 9.46 25.86
C GLY A 161 6.15 10.90 26.35
#